data_AF-A0A2E1YFR7-F1
#
_entry.id   AF-A0A2E1YFR7-F1
#
_cell.length_a   1.000
_cell.length_b   1.000
_cell.length_c   1.000
_cell.angle_alpha   90.00
_cell.angle_beta   90.00
_cell.angle_gamma   90.00
#
_symmetry.space_group_name_H-M   'P 1'
#
loop_
_entity.id
_entity.type
_entity.pdbx_description
1 polymer ?
#
loop_
_entity_poly.entity_id
_entity_poly.type
_entity_poly.pdbx_seq_one_letter_code
_entity_poly.pdbx_strand_id
1 'polypeptide(L)'
;MLSELLDYLKIKELYPPQKEAVALVEKGESVLMSVPTAAGKTLVAYAALIRAVKAKKKGIYLVPLRALAWEKVNELKDICKNILNGAKIGVSVGDYDKARGLSKYDIIVSTSERADSLIRHNPSWLSEVECLVSDEIHLLNDSGRGPTLEITLSKFREINPNIQIIGLSATVSNSREIADWLDAKLVESDFRPVPLRKGISLEGTVEWEDGEKKYMGLDGVEGIAIDNLPEQCLVFVGTRRSAEAQAKKLSRMVGGKLDDTQKKELEKFAEQIQKNADEITSVDSNLSKL
;
A
#
# COMPACT_ATOMS: atom_id res chain seq x y z
N MET A 1 9.90 -15.09 15.76
CA MET A 1 8.79 -14.53 14.93
C MET A 1 9.26 -13.30 14.19
N LEU A 2 9.57 -12.21 14.88
CA LEU A 2 10.07 -10.99 14.24
C LEU A 2 11.39 -11.22 13.50
N SER A 3 12.35 -11.94 14.11
CA SER A 3 13.63 -12.29 13.48
C SER A 3 13.48 -12.99 12.13
N GLU A 4 12.67 -14.04 12.06
CA GLU A 4 12.39 -14.79 10.81
C GLU A 4 11.81 -13.87 9.71
N LEU A 5 10.91 -12.95 10.08
CA LEU A 5 10.33 -12.00 9.14
C LEU A 5 11.36 -10.98 8.65
N LEU A 6 12.19 -10.44 9.56
CA LEU A 6 13.25 -9.49 9.22
C LEU A 6 14.30 -10.12 8.31
N ASP A 7 14.75 -11.34 8.63
CA ASP A 7 15.71 -12.08 7.82
C ASP A 7 15.16 -12.36 6.41
N TYR A 8 13.89 -12.77 6.33
CA TYR A 8 13.22 -13.03 5.06
C TYR A 8 13.08 -11.77 4.20
N LEU A 9 12.65 -10.65 4.80
CA LEU A 9 12.52 -9.36 4.14
C LEU A 9 13.86 -8.65 3.92
N LYS A 10 14.97 -9.24 4.39
CA LYS A 10 16.33 -8.67 4.36
C LYS A 10 16.41 -7.29 5.04
N ILE A 11 15.65 -7.11 6.11
CA ILE A 11 15.60 -5.87 6.90
C ILE A 11 16.59 -6.02 8.07
N LYS A 12 17.62 -5.17 8.09
CA LYS A 12 18.64 -5.19 9.14
C LYS A 12 18.18 -4.50 10.42
N GLU A 13 17.40 -3.42 10.29
CA GLU A 13 16.94 -2.62 11.39
C GLU A 13 15.54 -2.08 11.10
N LEU A 14 14.71 -2.04 12.14
CA LEU A 14 13.38 -1.45 12.08
C LEU A 14 13.46 0.07 12.18
N TYR A 15 12.63 0.76 11.41
CA TYR A 15 12.42 2.19 11.61
C TYR A 15 11.80 2.47 12.98
N PRO A 16 12.03 3.66 13.57
CA PRO A 16 11.49 4.01 14.88
C PRO A 16 10.00 3.72 15.07
N PRO A 17 9.08 4.14 14.17
CA PRO A 17 7.66 3.83 14.35
C PRO A 17 7.34 2.34 14.16
N GLN A 18 8.12 1.59 13.37
CA GLN A 18 7.93 0.15 13.24
C GLN A 18 8.32 -0.56 14.54
N LYS A 19 9.42 -0.15 15.19
CA LYS A 19 9.88 -0.73 16.44
C LYS A 19 8.84 -0.57 17.56
N GLU A 20 8.25 0.62 17.66
CA GLU A 20 7.15 0.89 18.60
C GLU A 20 5.92 0.02 18.31
N ALA A 21 5.44 0.04 17.07
CA ALA A 21 4.25 -0.71 16.67
C ALA A 21 4.42 -2.23 16.83
N VAL A 22 5.57 -2.79 16.45
CA VAL A 22 5.85 -4.22 16.59
C VAL A 22 5.87 -4.66 18.05
N ALA A 23 6.43 -3.85 18.97
CA ALA A 23 6.44 -4.18 20.39
C ALA A 23 5.02 -4.26 20.99
N LEU A 24 4.08 -3.48 20.47
CA LEU A 24 2.66 -3.54 20.84
C LEU A 24 1.97 -4.76 20.21
N VAL A 25 2.26 -5.02 18.92
CA VAL A 25 1.75 -6.19 18.21
C VAL A 25 2.11 -7.50 18.90
N GLU A 26 3.34 -7.64 19.37
CA GLU A 26 3.82 -8.84 20.06
C GLU A 26 3.05 -9.11 21.37
N LYS A 27 2.58 -8.05 22.04
CA LYS A 27 1.72 -8.15 23.24
C LYS A 27 0.26 -8.48 22.92
N GLY A 28 -0.10 -8.51 21.63
CA GLY A 28 -1.49 -8.69 21.20
C GLY A 28 -2.33 -7.42 21.25
N GLU A 29 -1.71 -6.25 21.45
CA GLU A 29 -2.44 -4.98 21.47
C GLU A 29 -2.85 -4.57 20.05
N SER A 30 -4.04 -3.98 19.92
CA SER A 30 -4.48 -3.31 18.69
C SER A 30 -3.65 -2.04 18.48
N VAL A 31 -3.30 -1.75 17.24
CA VAL A 31 -2.43 -0.62 16.88
C VAL A 31 -3.04 0.14 15.72
N LEU A 32 -3.13 1.47 15.85
CA LEU A 32 -3.33 2.37 14.72
C LEU A 32 -2.00 3.06 14.40
N MET A 33 -1.44 2.75 13.24
CA MET A 33 -0.20 3.37 12.76
C MET A 33 -0.53 4.49 11.76
N SER A 34 -0.35 5.74 12.17
CA SER A 34 -0.51 6.92 11.30
C SER A 34 0.88 7.48 10.97
N VAL A 35 1.42 7.03 9.83
CA VAL A 35 2.77 7.38 9.38
C VAL A 35 2.82 7.54 7.86
N PRO A 36 3.80 8.27 7.31
CA PRO A 36 4.04 8.33 5.87
C PRO A 36 4.19 6.93 5.24
N THR A 37 3.75 6.75 3.98
CA THR A 37 3.77 5.45 3.28
C THR A 37 5.15 4.79 3.23
N ALA A 38 6.23 5.58 3.16
CA ALA A 38 7.60 5.09 3.14
C ALA A 38 8.10 4.54 4.50
N ALA A 39 7.34 4.67 5.58
CA ALA A 39 7.74 4.22 6.92
C ALA A 39 7.54 2.70 7.15
N GLY A 40 7.15 1.95 6.12
CA GLY A 40 7.13 0.48 6.16
C GLY A 40 6.00 -0.12 7.01
N LYS A 41 4.80 0.47 6.93
CA LYS A 41 3.56 0.04 7.62
C LYS A 41 3.26 -1.45 7.47
N THR A 42 3.48 -1.97 6.27
CA THR A 42 3.16 -3.35 5.88
C THR A 42 3.86 -4.40 6.76
N LEU A 43 5.08 -4.11 7.24
CA LEU A 43 5.81 -5.04 8.13
C LEU A 43 5.05 -5.31 9.43
N VAL A 44 4.42 -4.28 10.00
CA VAL A 44 3.65 -4.37 11.25
C VAL A 44 2.43 -5.27 11.06
N ALA A 45 1.73 -5.11 9.93
CA ALA A 45 0.63 -5.99 9.56
C ALA A 45 1.06 -7.45 9.40
N TYR A 46 2.21 -7.70 8.75
CA TYR A 46 2.72 -9.06 8.57
C TYR A 46 3.13 -9.70 9.89
N ALA A 47 3.75 -8.94 10.80
CA ALA A 47 4.06 -9.41 12.14
C ALA A 47 2.80 -9.85 12.90
N ALA A 48 1.72 -9.07 12.82
CA ALA A 48 0.45 -9.38 13.49
C ALA A 48 -0.25 -10.62 12.89
N LEU A 49 -0.28 -10.74 11.56
CA LEU A 49 -0.83 -11.91 10.89
C LEU A 49 -0.04 -13.19 11.22
N ILE A 50 1.30 -13.11 11.21
CA ILE A 50 2.16 -14.24 11.58
C ILE A 50 1.90 -14.66 13.03
N ARG A 51 1.73 -13.70 13.97
CA ARG A 51 1.37 -13.98 15.37
C ARG A 51 0.09 -14.79 15.45
N ALA A 52 -0.98 -14.34 14.77
CA ALA A 52 -2.26 -15.05 14.75
C ALA A 52 -2.13 -16.47 14.18
N VAL A 53 -1.46 -16.63 13.04
CA VAL A 53 -1.29 -17.96 12.42
C VAL A 53 -0.46 -18.90 13.29
N LYS A 54 0.62 -18.41 13.93
CA LYS A 54 1.42 -19.21 14.87
C LYS A 54 0.61 -19.62 16.12
N ALA A 55 -0.39 -18.83 16.51
CA ALA A 55 -1.36 -19.18 17.55
C ALA A 55 -2.48 -20.14 17.06
N LYS A 56 -2.38 -20.66 15.83
CA LYS A 56 -3.40 -21.50 15.16
C LYS A 56 -4.74 -20.80 15.00
N LYS A 57 -4.70 -19.49 14.75
CA LYS A 57 -5.84 -18.61 14.55
C LYS A 57 -5.79 -17.99 13.17
N LYS A 58 -6.87 -17.34 12.76
CA LYS A 58 -7.00 -16.76 11.42
C LYS A 58 -6.68 -15.27 11.42
N GLY A 59 -6.15 -14.81 10.31
CA GLY A 59 -5.92 -13.40 10.01
C GLY A 59 -6.67 -12.94 8.78
N ILE A 60 -7.22 -11.72 8.81
CA ILE A 60 -7.81 -11.06 7.64
C ILE A 60 -7.02 -9.79 7.34
N TYR A 61 -6.68 -9.58 6.07
CA TYR A 61 -6.09 -8.35 5.56
C TYR A 61 -7.09 -7.64 4.65
N LEU A 62 -7.61 -6.50 5.10
CA LEU A 62 -8.48 -5.65 4.32
C LEU A 62 -7.65 -4.73 3.43
N VAL A 63 -7.88 -4.80 2.12
CA VAL A 63 -7.30 -3.90 1.12
C VAL A 63 -8.36 -2.94 0.57
N PRO A 64 -7.96 -1.71 0.18
CA PRO A 64 -8.92 -0.71 -0.30
C PRO A 64 -9.34 -0.95 -1.75
N LEU A 65 -8.55 -1.69 -2.53
CA LEU A 65 -8.78 -1.92 -3.96
C LEU A 65 -8.50 -3.37 -4.33
N ARG A 66 -9.29 -3.89 -5.28
CA ARG A 66 -9.13 -5.26 -5.80
C ARG A 66 -7.75 -5.51 -6.41
N ALA A 67 -7.17 -4.51 -7.07
CA ALA A 67 -5.84 -4.60 -7.66
C ALA A 67 -4.74 -4.87 -6.60
N LEU A 68 -4.84 -4.22 -5.44
CA LEU A 68 -3.90 -4.38 -4.33
C LEU A 68 -4.05 -5.74 -3.63
N ALA A 69 -5.21 -6.38 -3.76
CA ALA A 69 -5.45 -7.69 -3.15
C ALA A 69 -4.48 -8.75 -3.67
N TRP A 70 -4.29 -8.82 -4.99
CA TRP A 70 -3.43 -9.82 -5.61
C TRP A 70 -1.95 -9.57 -5.30
N GLU A 71 -1.53 -8.31 -5.25
CA GLU A 71 -0.21 -7.94 -4.77
C GLU A 71 0.03 -8.48 -3.35
N LYS A 72 -0.88 -8.19 -2.40
CA LYS A 72 -0.76 -8.68 -1.03
C LYS A 72 -0.83 -10.20 -0.92
N VAL A 73 -1.66 -10.86 -1.73
CA VAL A 73 -1.74 -12.33 -1.78
C VAL A 73 -0.39 -12.92 -2.20
N ASN A 74 0.27 -12.37 -3.21
CA ASN A 74 1.56 -12.87 -3.67
C ASN A 74 2.64 -12.72 -2.58
N GLU A 75 2.73 -11.55 -1.96
CA GLU A 75 3.68 -11.29 -0.87
C GLU A 75 3.45 -12.22 0.33
N LEU A 76 2.20 -12.32 0.80
CA LEU A 76 1.84 -13.16 1.94
C LEU A 76 1.95 -14.65 1.61
N LYS A 77 1.76 -15.07 0.36
CA LYS A 77 1.96 -16.47 -0.07
C LYS A 77 3.40 -16.91 0.14
N ASP A 78 4.36 -16.04 -0.19
CA ASP A 78 5.77 -16.37 0.01
C ASP A 78 6.12 -16.38 1.50
N ILE A 79 5.58 -15.47 2.30
CA ILE A 79 5.69 -15.51 3.78
C ILE A 79 5.10 -16.82 4.33
N CYS A 80 3.91 -17.21 3.87
CA CYS A 80 3.25 -18.44 4.31
C CYS A 80 4.10 -19.67 4.02
N LYS A 81 4.73 -19.72 2.85
CA LYS A 81 5.60 -20.84 2.43
C LYS A 81 6.89 -20.90 3.25
N ASN A 82 7.54 -19.76 3.48
CA ASN A 82 8.89 -19.72 4.04
C ASN A 82 8.93 -19.59 5.58
N ILE A 83 7.90 -19.01 6.20
CA ILE A 83 7.87 -18.68 7.64
C ILE A 83 6.77 -19.45 8.38
N LEU A 84 5.62 -19.68 7.75
CA LEU A 84 4.43 -20.26 8.40
C LEU A 84 4.20 -21.74 8.03
N ASN A 85 5.27 -22.48 7.68
CA ASN A 85 5.23 -23.92 7.40
C ASN A 85 4.14 -24.34 6.40
N GLY A 86 3.89 -23.52 5.36
CA GLY A 86 2.89 -23.81 4.34
C GLY A 86 1.45 -23.47 4.74
N ALA A 87 1.26 -22.49 5.65
CA ALA A 87 -0.04 -21.90 5.92
C ALA A 87 -0.78 -21.51 4.64
N LYS A 88 -2.09 -21.65 4.64
CA LYS A 88 -2.93 -21.48 3.44
C LYS A 88 -3.42 -20.05 3.37
N ILE A 89 -3.19 -19.42 2.22
CA ILE A 89 -3.70 -18.08 1.92
C ILE A 89 -4.88 -18.12 0.94
N GLY A 90 -5.92 -17.35 1.26
CA GLY A 90 -7.10 -17.17 0.43
C GLY A 90 -7.30 -15.71 0.03
N VAL A 91 -8.12 -15.49 -0.99
CA VAL A 91 -8.52 -14.17 -1.46
C VAL A 91 -10.04 -14.12 -1.63
N SER A 92 -10.66 -13.01 -1.23
CA SER A 92 -12.09 -12.75 -1.39
C SER A 92 -12.30 -11.31 -1.87
N VAL A 93 -12.21 -11.10 -3.19
CA VAL A 93 -12.35 -9.77 -3.81
C VAL A 93 -13.23 -9.82 -5.07
N GLY A 94 -14.28 -8.99 -5.10
CA GLY A 94 -15.27 -8.99 -6.19
C GLY A 94 -15.89 -10.37 -6.45
N ASP A 95 -16.27 -10.67 -7.69
CA ASP A 95 -17.00 -11.90 -8.05
C ASP A 95 -16.16 -13.19 -8.04
N TYR A 96 -14.90 -13.12 -7.60
CA TYR A 96 -14.11 -14.30 -7.25
C TYR A 96 -14.59 -14.86 -5.90
N ASP A 97 -15.88 -15.16 -5.82
CA ASP A 97 -16.50 -15.77 -4.66
C ASP A 97 -16.24 -17.28 -4.66
N LYS A 98 -15.10 -17.63 -4.05
CA LYS A 98 -15.02 -18.89 -3.30
C LYS A 98 -15.35 -18.64 -1.83
N ALA A 99 -16.44 -17.91 -1.53
CA ALA A 99 -16.98 -17.84 -0.17
C ALA A 99 -17.18 -19.24 0.43
N ARG A 100 -17.49 -20.23 -0.43
CA ARG A 100 -17.40 -21.66 -0.10
C ARG A 100 -15.94 -22.10 0.03
N GLY A 101 -15.55 -22.40 1.26
CA GLY A 101 -14.25 -22.99 1.58
C GLY A 101 -13.20 -22.00 2.03
N LEU A 102 -13.58 -20.80 2.50
CA LEU A 102 -12.64 -19.87 3.15
C LEU A 102 -12.12 -20.40 4.50
N SER A 103 -12.89 -21.24 5.18
CA SER A 103 -12.54 -21.84 6.48
C SER A 103 -11.20 -22.61 6.48
N LYS A 104 -10.74 -23.09 5.32
CA LYS A 104 -9.48 -23.81 5.18
C LYS A 104 -8.24 -22.92 5.10
N TYR A 105 -8.40 -21.60 4.96
CA TYR A 105 -7.29 -20.65 4.87
C TYR A 105 -6.98 -20.07 6.26
N ASP A 106 -5.71 -19.83 6.51
CA ASP A 106 -5.19 -19.25 7.74
C ASP A 106 -5.10 -17.72 7.63
N ILE A 107 -4.81 -17.21 6.42
CA ILE A 107 -4.84 -15.78 6.08
C ILE A 107 -5.79 -15.55 4.90
N ILE A 108 -6.63 -14.53 4.99
CA ILE A 108 -7.57 -14.14 3.93
C ILE A 108 -7.36 -12.67 3.58
N VAL A 109 -7.10 -12.39 2.31
CA VAL A 109 -7.07 -11.02 1.78
C VAL A 109 -8.45 -10.67 1.21
N SER A 110 -9.06 -9.58 1.65
CA SER A 110 -10.43 -9.19 1.28
C SER A 110 -10.53 -7.68 1.06
N THR A 111 -11.53 -7.22 0.31
CA THR A 111 -11.97 -5.82 0.42
C THR A 111 -12.95 -5.68 1.59
N SER A 112 -13.18 -4.44 2.06
CA SER A 112 -14.15 -4.17 3.13
C SER A 112 -15.56 -4.62 2.76
N GLU A 113 -15.99 -4.40 1.52
CA GLU A 113 -17.33 -4.79 1.04
C GLU A 113 -17.53 -6.31 1.04
N ARG A 114 -16.47 -7.06 0.70
CA ARG A 114 -16.53 -8.53 0.71
C ARG A 114 -16.44 -9.09 2.13
N ALA A 115 -15.69 -8.45 3.01
CA ALA A 115 -15.65 -8.81 4.43
C ALA A 115 -17.02 -8.56 5.10
N ASP A 116 -17.65 -7.41 4.84
CA ASP A 116 -19.02 -7.11 5.27
C ASP A 116 -20.03 -8.16 4.74
N SER A 117 -19.93 -8.54 3.46
CA SER A 117 -20.75 -9.60 2.90
C SER A 117 -20.52 -10.96 3.59
N LEU A 118 -19.27 -11.28 3.92
CA LEU A 118 -18.92 -12.51 4.62
C LEU A 118 -19.51 -12.54 6.03
N ILE A 119 -19.45 -11.42 6.76
CA ILE A 119 -20.06 -11.25 8.09
C ILE A 119 -21.57 -11.53 8.04
N ARG A 120 -22.27 -11.04 7.02
CA ARG A 120 -23.72 -11.30 6.84
C ARG A 120 -24.05 -12.78 6.66
N HIS A 121 -23.16 -13.56 6.06
CA HIS A 121 -23.33 -15.01 5.96
C HIS A 121 -23.03 -15.75 7.26
N ASN A 122 -22.45 -15.06 8.25
CA ASN A 122 -22.15 -15.55 9.60
C ASN A 122 -21.52 -16.95 9.66
N PRO A 123 -20.45 -17.24 8.88
CA PRO A 123 -19.83 -18.55 8.96
C PRO A 123 -19.11 -18.73 10.30
N SER A 124 -19.19 -19.94 10.86
CA SER A 124 -18.69 -20.26 12.21
C SER A 124 -17.22 -19.89 12.45
N TRP A 125 -16.39 -20.01 11.41
CA TRP A 125 -14.96 -19.72 11.48
C TRP A 125 -14.62 -18.24 11.68
N LEU A 126 -15.57 -17.29 11.52
CA LEU A 126 -15.31 -15.87 11.81
C LEU A 126 -14.88 -15.64 13.26
N SER A 127 -15.40 -16.45 14.19
CA SER A 127 -14.98 -16.43 15.60
C SER A 127 -13.52 -16.88 15.82
N GLU A 128 -12.89 -17.51 14.83
CA GLU A 128 -11.48 -17.92 14.85
C GLU A 128 -10.52 -16.83 14.35
N VAL A 129 -11.05 -15.71 13.82
CA VAL A 129 -10.26 -14.58 13.36
C VAL A 129 -9.76 -13.81 14.58
N GLU A 130 -8.45 -13.82 14.81
CA GLU A 130 -7.81 -13.13 15.93
C GLU A 130 -7.07 -11.87 15.49
N CYS A 131 -6.74 -11.73 14.21
CA CYS A 131 -6.08 -10.54 13.67
C CYS A 131 -6.86 -9.99 12.47
N LEU A 132 -7.16 -8.69 12.52
CA LEU A 132 -7.74 -7.93 11.41
C LEU A 132 -6.83 -6.75 11.07
N VAL A 133 -6.21 -6.80 9.90
CA VAL A 133 -5.47 -5.67 9.34
C VAL A 133 -6.42 -4.84 8.48
N SER A 134 -6.46 -3.53 8.72
CA SER A 134 -7.15 -2.57 7.88
C SER A 134 -6.13 -1.65 7.22
N ASP A 135 -5.85 -1.89 5.95
CA ASP A 135 -4.96 -1.04 5.16
C ASP A 135 -5.70 0.21 4.67
N GLU A 136 -4.98 1.33 4.57
CA GLU A 136 -5.52 2.65 4.21
C GLU A 136 -6.79 3.02 5.03
N ILE A 137 -6.75 2.80 6.36
CA ILE A 137 -7.90 2.99 7.25
C ILE A 137 -8.46 4.43 7.28
N HIS A 138 -7.70 5.42 6.82
CA HIS A 138 -8.21 6.78 6.60
C HIS A 138 -9.35 6.87 5.58
N LEU A 139 -9.60 5.81 4.80
CA LEU A 139 -10.81 5.69 4.00
C LEU A 139 -12.10 5.70 4.83
N LEU A 140 -12.02 5.61 6.16
CA LEU A 140 -13.15 5.94 7.06
C LEU A 140 -13.71 7.34 6.78
N ASN A 141 -12.87 8.29 6.36
CA ASN A 141 -13.29 9.65 6.01
C ASN A 141 -13.88 9.76 4.58
N ASP A 142 -13.86 8.68 3.79
CA ASP A 142 -14.45 8.66 2.44
C ASP A 142 -15.97 8.45 2.51
N SER A 143 -16.74 9.31 1.85
CA SER A 143 -18.21 9.26 1.92
C SER A 143 -18.84 8.01 1.29
N GLY A 144 -18.14 7.34 0.37
CA GLY A 144 -18.64 6.15 -0.30
C GLY A 144 -18.23 4.85 0.39
N ARG A 145 -16.99 4.77 0.87
CA ARG A 145 -16.38 3.55 1.42
C ARG A 145 -16.30 3.53 2.93
N GLY A 146 -16.23 4.69 3.56
CA GLY A 146 -16.10 4.86 5.01
C GLY A 146 -17.17 4.10 5.80
N PRO A 147 -18.47 4.24 5.49
CA PRO A 147 -19.53 3.54 6.21
C PRO A 147 -19.37 2.01 6.20
N THR A 148 -18.99 1.43 5.05
CA THR A 148 -18.79 -0.03 4.95
C THR A 148 -17.59 -0.48 5.78
N LEU A 149 -16.49 0.26 5.75
CA LEU A 149 -15.31 -0.05 6.55
C LEU A 149 -15.60 0.06 8.05
N GLU A 150 -16.32 1.10 8.46
CA GLU A 150 -16.72 1.33 9.86
C GLU A 150 -17.59 0.19 10.40
N ILE A 151 -18.60 -0.22 9.63
CA ILE A 151 -19.48 -1.35 9.97
C ILE A 151 -18.67 -2.64 10.04
N THR A 152 -17.78 -2.88 9.07
CA THR A 152 -16.93 -4.09 9.03
C THR A 152 -16.08 -4.20 10.29
N LEU A 153 -15.36 -3.14 10.65
CA LEU A 153 -14.50 -3.10 11.84
C LEU A 153 -15.32 -3.31 13.12
N SER A 154 -16.45 -2.61 13.24
CA SER A 154 -17.36 -2.74 14.40
C SER A 154 -17.89 -4.16 14.56
N LYS A 155 -18.31 -4.79 13.45
CA LYS A 155 -18.87 -6.15 13.46
C LYS A 155 -17.83 -7.21 13.81
N PHE A 156 -16.58 -7.06 13.36
CA PHE A 156 -15.52 -7.97 13.78
C PHE A 156 -15.25 -7.89 15.29
N ARG A 157 -15.29 -6.69 15.89
CA ARG A 157 -15.18 -6.51 17.35
C ARG A 157 -16.37 -7.10 18.10
N GLU A 158 -17.57 -7.02 17.52
CA GLU A 158 -18.77 -7.66 18.08
C GLU A 158 -18.64 -9.20 18.07
N ILE A 159 -18.16 -9.77 16.96
CA ILE A 159 -17.98 -11.22 16.80
C ILE A 159 -16.86 -11.77 17.70
N ASN A 160 -15.73 -11.05 17.78
CA ASN A 160 -14.61 -11.39 18.64
C ASN A 160 -14.15 -10.14 19.41
N PRO A 161 -14.58 -9.96 20.66
CA PRO A 161 -14.20 -8.80 21.49
C PRO A 161 -12.69 -8.69 21.75
N ASN A 162 -11.95 -9.79 21.60
CA ASN A 162 -10.50 -9.83 21.80
C ASN A 162 -9.73 -9.78 20.47
N ILE A 163 -10.38 -9.42 19.36
CA ILE A 163 -9.70 -9.32 18.05
C ILE A 163 -8.64 -8.23 18.09
N GLN A 164 -7.43 -8.56 17.63
CA GLN A 164 -6.35 -7.62 17.44
C GLN A 164 -6.56 -6.89 16.12
N ILE A 165 -6.72 -5.56 16.17
CA ILE A 165 -6.90 -4.72 14.98
C ILE A 165 -5.62 -3.94 14.70
N ILE A 166 -5.11 -4.05 13.47
CA ILE A 166 -3.97 -3.28 12.98
C ILE A 166 -4.47 -2.32 11.91
N GLY A 167 -4.70 -1.07 12.30
CA GLY A 167 -5.04 0.01 11.37
C GLY A 167 -3.78 0.62 10.77
N LEU A 168 -3.66 0.64 9.45
CA LEU A 168 -2.57 1.29 8.75
C LEU A 168 -3.09 2.52 8.02
N SER A 169 -2.49 3.67 8.27
CA SER A 169 -2.93 4.93 7.68
C SER A 169 -1.78 5.78 7.17
N ALA A 170 -2.04 6.58 6.14
CA ALA A 170 -1.29 7.82 5.95
C ALA A 170 -1.51 8.77 7.15
N THR A 171 -0.75 9.86 7.20
CA THR A 171 -0.93 10.90 8.21
C THR A 171 -2.34 11.49 8.10
N VAL A 172 -3.14 11.37 9.16
CA VAL A 172 -4.52 11.90 9.24
C VAL A 172 -4.73 12.69 10.52
N SER A 173 -5.50 13.79 10.42
CA SER A 173 -5.70 14.73 11.54
C SER A 173 -6.55 14.16 12.68
N ASN A 174 -7.45 13.21 12.40
CA ASN A 174 -8.30 12.55 13.39
C ASN A 174 -7.75 11.16 13.82
N SER A 175 -6.44 10.94 13.71
CA SER A 175 -5.78 9.67 14.07
C SER A 175 -6.12 9.22 15.50
N ARG A 176 -6.13 10.15 16.46
CA ARG A 176 -6.45 9.85 17.88
C ARG A 176 -7.88 9.38 18.08
N GLU A 177 -8.85 10.02 17.44
CA GLU A 177 -10.27 9.62 17.54
C GLU A 177 -10.50 8.22 16.97
N ILE A 178 -9.86 7.90 15.84
CA ILE A 178 -9.92 6.56 15.25
C ILE A 178 -9.28 5.53 16.18
N ALA A 179 -8.13 5.85 16.81
CA ALA A 179 -7.46 4.95 17.74
C ALA A 179 -8.33 4.68 18.98
N ASP A 180 -8.91 5.72 19.57
CA ASP A 180 -9.78 5.62 20.74
C ASP A 180 -11.03 4.80 20.42
N TRP A 181 -11.66 5.03 19.26
CA TRP A 181 -12.81 4.24 18.80
C TRP A 181 -12.48 2.75 18.65
N LEU A 182 -11.31 2.42 18.09
CA LEU A 182 -10.85 1.04 17.89
C LEU A 182 -10.34 0.37 19.17
N ASP A 183 -10.20 1.10 20.27
CA ASP A 183 -9.45 0.66 21.46
C ASP A 183 -8.03 0.19 21.08
N ALA A 184 -7.36 1.01 20.27
CA ALA A 184 -6.03 0.75 19.72
C ALA A 184 -5.00 1.76 20.24
N LYS A 185 -3.75 1.32 20.38
CA LYS A 185 -2.63 2.22 20.64
C LYS A 185 -2.28 2.99 19.38
N LEU A 186 -2.20 4.31 19.49
CA LEU A 186 -1.77 5.18 18.40
C LEU A 186 -0.25 5.23 18.32
N VAL A 187 0.30 4.85 17.16
CA VAL A 187 1.69 5.09 16.77
C VAL A 187 1.68 6.14 15.66
N GLU A 188 2.04 7.37 16.01
CA GLU A 188 2.05 8.52 15.11
C GLU A 188 3.47 9.03 14.93
N SER A 189 3.89 9.23 13.67
CA SER A 189 5.24 9.71 13.37
C SER A 189 5.29 10.34 11.99
N ASP A 190 6.08 11.39 11.84
CA ASP A 190 6.45 12.02 10.57
C ASP A 190 7.72 11.43 9.95
N PHE A 191 8.29 10.38 10.56
CA PHE A 191 9.53 9.75 10.13
C PHE A 191 9.47 9.31 8.66
N ARG A 192 10.51 9.67 7.91
CA ARG A 192 10.75 9.22 6.54
C ARG A 192 12.19 8.72 6.40
N PRO A 193 12.41 7.51 5.86
CA PRO A 193 13.77 7.01 5.65
C PRO A 193 14.54 7.82 4.61
N VAL A 194 13.83 8.35 3.62
CA VAL A 194 14.35 9.31 2.64
C VAL A 194 13.70 10.66 2.94
N PRO A 195 14.48 11.70 3.30
CA PRO A 195 13.95 13.03 3.54
C PRO A 195 13.18 13.55 2.34
N LEU A 196 12.02 14.17 2.59
CA LEU A 196 11.23 14.80 1.55
C LEU A 196 11.57 16.29 1.47
N ARG A 197 12.09 16.73 0.33
CA ARG A 197 12.25 18.16 0.02
C ARG A 197 11.06 18.64 -0.82
N LYS A 198 10.44 19.75 -0.42
CA LYS A 198 9.29 20.36 -1.11
C LYS A 198 9.66 21.74 -1.61
N GLY A 199 9.19 22.08 -2.81
CA GLY A 199 9.43 23.36 -3.44
C GLY A 199 8.39 23.69 -4.50
N ILE A 200 8.36 24.95 -4.91
CA ILE A 200 7.47 25.50 -5.93
C ILE A 200 8.32 25.97 -7.10
N SER A 201 7.99 25.50 -8.31
CA SER A 201 8.61 26.00 -9.54
C SER A 201 7.75 27.10 -10.15
N LEU A 202 8.34 28.27 -10.38
CA LEU A 202 7.72 29.39 -11.07
C LEU A 202 8.78 30.16 -11.87
N GLU A 203 8.45 30.56 -13.10
CA GLU A 203 9.32 31.37 -13.96
C GLU A 203 10.73 30.75 -14.14
N GLY A 204 10.80 29.42 -14.24
CA GLY A 204 12.05 28.70 -14.42
C GLY A 204 12.93 28.61 -13.17
N THR A 205 12.41 29.00 -12.01
CA THR A 205 13.09 28.90 -10.71
C THR A 205 12.32 27.98 -9.78
N VAL A 206 13.02 27.04 -9.13
CA VAL A 206 12.47 26.28 -8.00
C VAL A 206 12.87 26.98 -6.71
N GLU A 207 11.87 27.31 -5.90
CA GLU A 207 12.03 27.78 -4.53
C GLU A 207 11.63 26.69 -3.56
N TRP A 208 12.57 26.25 -2.72
CA TRP A 208 12.37 25.20 -1.73
C TRP A 208 11.84 25.77 -0.41
N GLU A 209 11.20 24.94 0.42
CA GLU A 209 10.67 25.35 1.73
C GLU A 209 11.74 25.87 2.71
N ASP A 210 13.00 25.47 2.52
CA ASP A 210 14.15 25.96 3.28
C ASP A 210 14.66 27.34 2.80
N GLY A 211 14.05 27.91 1.76
CA GLY A 211 14.37 29.20 1.16
C GLY A 211 15.44 29.16 0.07
N GLU A 212 16.03 28.00 -0.23
CA GLU A 212 16.96 27.86 -1.36
C GLU A 212 16.22 28.07 -2.68
N LYS A 213 16.87 28.79 -3.61
CA LYS A 213 16.36 29.02 -4.97
C LYS A 213 17.34 28.48 -6.00
N LYS A 214 16.83 27.77 -7.00
CA LYS A 214 17.62 27.25 -8.12
C LYS A 214 16.96 27.61 -9.46
N TYR A 215 17.69 28.32 -10.31
CA TYR A 215 17.27 28.59 -11.67
C TYR A 215 17.57 27.39 -12.58
N MET A 216 16.56 26.87 -13.26
CA MET A 216 16.64 25.71 -14.16
C MET A 216 16.60 26.09 -15.65
N GLY A 217 16.26 27.34 -15.98
CA GLY A 217 16.12 27.83 -17.36
C GLY A 217 14.81 27.44 -18.06
N LEU A 218 14.29 26.24 -17.80
CA LEU A 218 12.97 25.78 -18.23
C LEU A 218 11.98 25.87 -17.07
N ASP A 219 10.76 26.32 -17.36
CA ASP A 219 9.70 26.40 -16.36
C ASP A 219 8.89 25.11 -16.24
N GLY A 220 8.22 24.97 -15.10
CA GLY A 220 7.24 23.92 -14.83
C GLY A 220 7.83 22.50 -14.80
N VAL A 221 6.99 21.54 -15.15
CA VAL A 221 7.28 20.10 -15.08
C VAL A 221 8.49 19.71 -15.92
N GLU A 222 8.64 20.34 -17.09
CA GLU A 222 9.75 20.06 -18.01
C GLU A 222 11.10 20.45 -17.41
N GLY A 223 11.19 21.63 -16.80
CA GLY A 223 12.41 22.07 -16.14
C GLY A 223 12.80 21.12 -15.02
N ILE A 224 11.86 20.79 -14.14
CA ILE A 224 12.09 19.86 -13.03
C ILE A 224 12.52 18.49 -13.55
N ALA A 225 11.82 17.92 -14.53
CA ALA A 225 12.13 16.59 -15.04
C ALA A 225 13.51 16.52 -15.71
N ILE A 226 13.90 17.57 -16.45
CA ILE A 226 15.19 17.63 -17.13
C ILE A 226 16.35 17.88 -16.16
N ASP A 227 16.12 18.69 -15.12
CA ASP A 227 17.11 18.97 -14.07
C ASP A 227 17.39 17.75 -13.18
N ASN A 228 16.40 16.87 -12.98
CA ASN A 228 16.54 15.65 -12.19
C ASN A 228 17.18 14.48 -12.94
N LEU A 229 17.43 14.57 -14.25
CA LEU A 229 18.10 13.48 -14.96
C LEU A 229 19.51 13.23 -14.38
N PRO A 230 19.92 11.95 -14.24
CA PRO A 230 19.30 10.73 -14.79
C PRO A 230 18.27 10.04 -13.87
N GLU A 231 17.85 10.67 -12.77
CA GLU A 231 16.92 10.08 -11.80
C GLU A 231 15.48 9.94 -12.34
N GLN A 232 14.71 9.03 -11.74
CA GLN A 232 13.32 8.79 -12.12
C GLN A 232 12.41 9.95 -11.66
N CYS A 233 11.53 10.41 -12.56
CA CYS A 233 10.52 11.42 -12.27
C CYS A 233 9.10 10.84 -12.41
N LEU A 234 8.25 11.06 -11.40
CA LEU A 234 6.82 10.75 -11.47
C LEU A 234 6.02 12.05 -11.57
N VAL A 235 5.25 12.21 -12.64
CA VAL A 235 4.48 13.43 -12.93
C VAL A 235 2.99 13.17 -12.78
N PHE A 236 2.35 13.93 -11.89
CA PHE A 236 0.89 13.90 -11.72
C PHE A 236 0.22 15.02 -12.52
N VAL A 237 -0.84 14.68 -13.26
CA VAL A 237 -1.65 15.61 -14.04
C VAL A 237 -3.14 15.29 -13.87
N GLY A 238 -4.01 16.29 -14.10
CA GLY A 238 -5.43 16.18 -13.79
C GLY A 238 -6.27 15.30 -14.71
N THR A 239 -5.78 14.90 -15.89
CA THR A 239 -6.56 14.08 -16.84
C THR A 239 -5.69 13.08 -17.61
N ARG A 240 -6.30 11.99 -18.10
CA ARG A 240 -5.62 11.00 -18.96
C ARG A 240 -5.03 11.65 -20.22
N ARG A 241 -5.78 12.55 -20.87
CA ARG A 241 -5.32 13.28 -22.06
C ARG A 241 -4.12 14.16 -21.75
N SER A 242 -4.10 14.82 -20.60
CA SER A 242 -2.95 15.60 -20.13
C SER A 242 -1.74 14.70 -19.88
N ALA A 243 -1.93 13.47 -19.39
CA ALA A 243 -0.83 12.53 -19.14
C ALA A 243 -0.15 12.13 -20.44
N GLU A 244 -0.92 11.76 -21.46
CA GLU A 244 -0.38 11.46 -22.80
C GLU A 244 0.33 12.67 -23.42
N ALA A 245 -0.25 13.86 -23.30
CA ALA A 245 0.33 15.09 -23.83
C ALA A 245 1.66 15.44 -23.13
N GLN A 246 1.71 15.31 -21.80
CA GLN A 246 2.90 15.58 -21.01
C GLN A 246 4.01 14.56 -21.30
N ALA A 247 3.65 13.27 -21.39
CA ALA A 247 4.60 12.21 -21.76
C ALA A 247 5.21 12.47 -23.15
N LYS A 248 4.40 12.85 -24.15
CA LYS A 248 4.88 13.25 -25.50
C LYS A 248 5.85 14.42 -25.47
N LYS A 249 5.60 15.40 -24.60
CA LYS A 249 6.45 16.59 -24.50
C LYS A 249 7.78 16.25 -23.84
N LEU A 250 7.75 15.48 -22.75
CA LEU A 250 8.95 14.99 -22.05
C LEU A 250 9.78 14.04 -22.91
N SER A 251 9.17 13.12 -23.66
CA SER A 251 9.90 12.15 -24.49
C SER A 251 10.79 12.82 -25.54
N ARG A 252 10.33 13.92 -26.15
CA ARG A 252 11.13 14.71 -27.10
C ARG A 252 12.38 15.33 -26.47
N MET A 253 12.28 15.80 -25.22
CA MET A 253 13.40 16.45 -24.53
C MET A 253 14.37 15.44 -23.92
N VAL A 254 13.84 14.38 -23.31
CA VAL A 254 14.65 13.29 -22.73
C VAL A 254 15.32 12.49 -23.84
N GLY A 255 14.62 12.21 -24.95
CA GLY A 255 15.15 11.40 -26.05
C GLY A 255 16.43 11.94 -26.68
N GLY A 256 16.60 13.27 -26.71
CA GLY A 256 17.84 13.91 -27.17
C GLY A 256 19.05 13.72 -26.26
N LYS A 257 18.84 13.26 -25.01
CA LYS A 257 19.88 13.01 -24.01
C LYS A 257 20.21 11.53 -23.82
N LEU A 258 19.50 10.62 -24.49
CA LEU A 258 19.69 9.18 -24.36
C LEU A 258 20.80 8.67 -25.29
N ASP A 259 21.62 7.75 -24.78
CA ASP A 259 22.57 6.98 -25.57
C ASP A 259 21.91 5.80 -26.31
N ASP A 260 22.65 5.18 -27.23
CA ASP A 260 22.14 4.07 -28.06
C ASP A 260 21.85 2.79 -27.28
N THR A 261 22.47 2.60 -26.12
CA THR A 261 22.21 1.45 -25.24
C THR A 261 20.88 1.66 -24.52
N GLN A 262 20.68 2.85 -23.94
CA GLN A 262 19.44 3.23 -23.27
C GLN A 262 18.24 3.17 -24.22
N LYS A 263 18.38 3.62 -25.47
CA LYS A 263 17.33 3.51 -26.49
C LYS A 263 16.91 2.06 -26.75
N LYS A 264 17.89 1.15 -26.90
CA LYS A 264 17.61 -0.29 -27.09
C LYS A 264 16.95 -0.94 -25.88
N GLU A 265 17.27 -0.49 -24.67
CA GLU A 265 16.59 -0.96 -23.47
C GLU A 265 15.14 -0.47 -23.42
N LEU A 266 14.90 0.80 -23.76
CA LEU A 266 13.55 1.36 -23.83
C LEU A 266 12.67 0.66 -24.88
N GLU A 267 13.22 0.28 -26.03
CA GLU A 267 12.51 -0.53 -27.04
C GLU A 267 11.99 -1.85 -26.45
N LYS A 268 12.81 -2.55 -25.65
CA LYS A 268 12.40 -3.78 -24.97
C LYS A 268 11.28 -3.52 -23.95
N PHE A 269 11.35 -2.41 -23.20
CA PHE A 269 10.29 -2.04 -22.26
C PHE A 269 8.98 -1.69 -22.98
N ALA A 270 9.04 -0.95 -24.10
CA ALA A 270 7.87 -0.61 -24.90
C ALA A 270 7.16 -1.87 -25.43
N GLU A 271 7.92 -2.87 -25.88
CA GLU A 271 7.36 -4.17 -26.27
C GLU A 271 6.69 -4.92 -25.10
N GLN A 272 7.27 -4.85 -23.89
CA GLN A 272 6.70 -5.50 -22.72
C GLN A 272 5.37 -4.85 -22.29
N ILE A 273 5.27 -3.52 -22.37
CA ILE A 273 4.02 -2.80 -22.08
C ILE A 273 2.89 -3.26 -23.01
N GLN A 274 3.18 -3.50 -24.29
CA GLN A 274 2.19 -4.02 -25.23
C GLN A 274 1.80 -5.49 -24.99
N LYS A 275 2.67 -6.29 -24.35
CA LYS A 275 2.45 -7.74 -24.15
C LYS A 275 1.85 -8.09 -22.79
N ASN A 276 2.09 -7.28 -21.75
CA ASN A 276 1.74 -7.61 -20.35
C ASN A 276 0.50 -6.88 -19.81
N ALA A 277 -0.20 -6.07 -20.61
CA ALA A 277 -1.44 -5.43 -20.17
C ALA A 277 -2.62 -6.42 -20.26
N ASP A 278 -3.32 -6.65 -19.14
CA ASP A 278 -4.52 -7.51 -19.08
C ASP A 278 -5.63 -7.01 -20.05
N GLU A 279 -5.67 -5.71 -20.34
CA GLU A 279 -6.36 -5.08 -21.47
C GLU A 279 -5.49 -3.95 -22.01
N ILE A 280 -5.09 -4.01 -23.29
CA ILE A 280 -4.36 -2.91 -23.95
C ILE A 280 -5.33 -1.74 -24.13
N THR A 281 -5.16 -0.68 -23.35
CA THR A 281 -5.95 0.54 -23.55
C THR A 281 -5.39 1.38 -24.70
N SER A 282 -6.20 2.30 -25.23
CA SER A 282 -5.72 3.28 -26.20
C SER A 282 -4.55 4.12 -25.66
N VAL A 283 -4.50 4.32 -24.34
CA VAL A 283 -3.41 5.03 -23.65
C VAL A 283 -2.12 4.22 -23.70
N ASP A 284 -2.18 2.92 -23.40
CA ASP A 284 -0.99 2.03 -23.45
C ASP A 284 -0.41 1.96 -24.86
N SER A 285 -1.28 1.86 -25.87
CA SER A 285 -0.86 1.88 -27.28
C SER A 285 -0.22 3.21 -27.68
N ASN A 286 -0.73 4.33 -27.19
CA ASN A 286 -0.19 5.66 -27.48
C ASN A 286 1.15 5.90 -26.79
N LEU A 287 1.32 5.46 -25.54
CA LEU A 287 2.54 5.63 -24.77
C LEU A 287 3.68 4.73 -25.28
N SER A 288 3.40 3.51 -25.72
CA SER A 288 4.42 2.61 -26.28
C SER A 288 5.06 3.08 -27.60
N LYS A 289 4.50 4.13 -28.22
CA LYS A 289 5.02 4.75 -29.46
C LYS A 289 5.91 5.97 -29.20
N LEU A 290 6.06 6.39 -27.94
CA LEU A 290 6.86 7.54 -27.52
C LEU A 290 8.34 7.18 -27.38
#